data_AF-A0A533UZ64-F1
#
_entry.id   AF-A0A533UZ64-F1
#
_cell.length_a   1.000
_cell.length_b   1.000
_cell.length_c   1.000
_cell.angle_alpha   90.00
_cell.angle_beta   90.00
_cell.angle_gamma   90.00
#
_symmetry.space_group_name_H-M   'P 1'
#
loop_
_entity.id
_entity.type
_entity.pdbx_description
1 polymer ?
#
loop_
_entity_poly.entity_id
_entity_poly.type
_entity_poly.pdbx_seq_one_letter_code
_entity_poly.pdbx_strand_id
1 'polypeptide(L)'
;MFPLYDDNQRIHGRPYVNYLLIATNVIIFVVEVIVTGYFHNTAATNAMLENYGAIPYKVLDGDIPSVITSMFLHGGLAHLIGNMLFLFIFGDNIEDKFGRIKYLLIYIGWGIAAALAHSIVAVSVGGGEIPAIGASGAISGVLGAYLVLFPKAKIFTIVAAFFITTVRIPAIAFIPFWFIMQVILGFIDQAGGVAYAAHIGGFLAGVLTGYVFKNVINRYGMVTPQVRYPRTDRQNVTNMQDITTHAQPEVIKGSNFYEIIAEMPGLVDQSEIQANYDPNTRSVRIFTSGSRKYDINVRISDIQDENIKIDQIKYLNGIVRIRISNQLS
;
A
#
# COMPACT_ATOMS: atom_id res chain seq x y z
N MET A 1 13.73 -3.22 -8.00
CA MET A 1 12.99 -3.21 -6.72
C MET A 1 11.52 -3.34 -7.05
N PHE A 2 10.80 -4.29 -6.46
CA PHE A 2 9.41 -4.59 -6.80
C PHE A 2 8.51 -4.39 -5.58
N PRO A 3 7.70 -3.33 -5.51
CA PRO A 3 6.85 -3.05 -4.35
C PRO A 3 5.65 -4.01 -4.34
N LEU A 4 5.21 -4.42 -3.15
CA LEU A 4 4.05 -5.31 -2.98
C LEU A 4 2.84 -4.60 -2.36
N TYR A 5 3.07 -3.83 -1.29
CA TYR A 5 2.07 -3.05 -0.57
C TYR A 5 2.77 -2.06 0.37
N ASP A 6 2.04 -1.09 0.91
CA ASP A 6 2.51 -0.17 1.95
C ASP A 6 1.83 -0.44 3.31
N ASP A 7 2.43 0.07 4.40
CA ASP A 7 1.90 -0.08 5.76
C ASP A 7 0.93 1.03 6.21
N ASN A 8 0.53 1.93 5.31
CA ASN A 8 -0.32 3.06 5.65
C ASN A 8 -1.79 2.61 5.70
N GLN A 9 -2.35 2.58 6.91
CA GLN A 9 -3.73 2.18 7.12
C GLN A 9 -4.69 3.22 6.52
N ARG A 10 -5.64 2.74 5.71
CA ARG A 10 -6.74 3.55 5.20
C ARG A 10 -7.66 3.96 6.35
N ILE A 11 -7.99 5.24 6.40
CA ILE A 11 -8.84 5.81 7.46
C ILE A 11 -10.31 5.84 7.00
N HIS A 12 -10.57 6.08 5.72
CA HIS A 12 -11.92 6.19 5.16
C HIS A 12 -12.20 5.09 4.12
N GLY A 13 -13.23 4.27 4.38
CA GLY A 13 -13.92 3.47 3.37
C GLY A 13 -13.07 2.61 2.43
N ARG A 14 -13.68 2.20 1.30
CA ARG A 14 -12.99 1.50 0.20
C ARG A 14 -12.63 2.48 -0.93
N PRO A 15 -11.48 2.32 -1.59
CA PRO A 15 -11.00 3.21 -2.66
C PRO A 15 -11.66 2.86 -4.01
N TYR A 16 -12.96 3.16 -4.14
CA TYR A 16 -13.75 2.77 -5.31
C TYR A 16 -13.26 3.42 -6.60
N VAL A 17 -12.76 4.66 -6.55
CA VAL A 17 -12.28 5.34 -7.76
C VAL A 17 -10.98 4.70 -8.24
N ASN A 18 -10.07 4.37 -7.33
CA ASN A 18 -8.83 3.67 -7.67
C ASN A 18 -9.14 2.31 -8.31
N TYR A 19 -10.07 1.55 -7.74
CA TYR A 19 -10.52 0.29 -8.32
C TYR A 19 -11.19 0.47 -9.68
N LEU A 20 -12.00 1.52 -9.86
CA LEU A 20 -12.62 1.83 -11.14
C LEU A 20 -11.59 2.20 -12.20
N LEU A 21 -10.57 3.00 -11.86
CA LEU A 21 -9.46 3.32 -12.76
C LEU A 21 -8.73 2.04 -13.17
N ILE A 22 -8.39 1.18 -12.23
CA ILE A 22 -7.74 -0.11 -12.52
C ILE A 22 -8.61 -0.97 -13.44
N ALA A 23 -9.89 -1.15 -13.10
CA ALA A 23 -10.82 -1.93 -13.90
C ALA A 23 -10.96 -1.38 -15.32
N THR A 24 -11.04 -0.05 -15.47
CA THR A 24 -11.15 0.62 -16.77
C THR A 24 -9.92 0.36 -17.64
N ASN A 25 -8.72 0.48 -17.08
CA ASN A 25 -7.47 0.17 -17.78
C ASN A 25 -7.41 -1.30 -18.22
N VAL A 26 -7.82 -2.23 -17.36
CA VAL A 26 -7.86 -3.66 -17.70
C VAL A 26 -8.86 -3.95 -18.82
N ILE A 27 -10.06 -3.36 -18.75
CA ILE A 27 -11.10 -3.54 -19.78
C ILE A 27 -10.62 -2.99 -21.12
N ILE A 28 -10.05 -1.78 -21.14
CA ILE A 28 -9.52 -1.18 -22.36
C ILE A 28 -8.39 -2.02 -22.93
N PHE A 29 -7.48 -2.54 -22.11
CA PHE A 29 -6.43 -3.44 -22.58
C PHE A 29 -6.95 -4.74 -23.19
N VAL A 30 -8.03 -5.31 -22.64
CA VAL A 30 -8.68 -6.47 -23.26
C VAL A 30 -9.23 -6.10 -24.64
N VAL A 31 -9.81 -4.90 -24.80
CA VAL A 31 -10.24 -4.39 -26.10
C VAL A 31 -9.06 -4.20 -27.05
N GLU A 32 -7.94 -3.61 -26.60
CA GLU A 32 -6.70 -3.46 -27.38
C GLU A 32 -6.24 -4.82 -27.91
N VAL A 33 -6.18 -5.84 -27.03
CA VAL A 33 -5.78 -7.21 -27.40
C VAL A 33 -6.73 -7.82 -28.45
N ILE A 34 -8.05 -7.66 -28.28
CA ILE A 34 -9.03 -8.22 -29.22
C ILE A 34 -8.91 -7.54 -30.60
N VAL A 35 -8.86 -6.21 -30.62
CA VAL A 35 -8.85 -5.42 -31.87
C VAL A 35 -7.54 -5.60 -32.65
N THR A 36 -6.41 -5.62 -31.93
CA THR A 36 -5.07 -5.70 -32.54
C THR A 36 -4.59 -7.14 -32.76
N GLY A 37 -5.36 -8.14 -32.33
CA GLY A 37 -4.92 -9.54 -32.33
C GLY A 37 -3.67 -9.73 -31.48
N TYR A 38 -3.71 -9.27 -30.23
CA TYR A 38 -2.57 -9.24 -29.30
C TYR A 38 -1.35 -8.51 -29.89
N PHE A 39 -1.60 -7.34 -30.49
CA PHE A 39 -0.60 -6.48 -31.13
C PHE A 39 0.10 -7.08 -32.37
N HIS A 40 -0.34 -8.23 -32.88
CA HIS A 40 0.21 -8.82 -34.11
C HIS A 40 -0.31 -8.16 -35.40
N ASN A 41 -1.50 -7.53 -35.37
CA ASN A 41 -2.02 -6.76 -36.49
C ASN A 41 -1.50 -5.32 -36.44
N THR A 42 -0.39 -5.06 -37.13
CA THR A 42 0.27 -3.74 -37.14
C THR A 42 -0.64 -2.61 -37.65
N ALA A 43 -1.48 -2.87 -38.66
CA ALA A 43 -2.38 -1.84 -39.19
C ALA A 43 -3.43 -1.43 -38.15
N ALA A 44 -4.02 -2.41 -37.45
CA ALA A 44 -4.98 -2.14 -36.37
C ALA A 44 -4.30 -1.44 -35.17
N THR A 45 -3.09 -1.87 -34.80
CA THR A 45 -2.31 -1.23 -33.73
C THR A 45 -2.01 0.22 -34.07
N ASN A 46 -1.48 0.51 -35.25
CA ASN A 46 -1.16 1.89 -35.66
C ASN A 46 -2.41 2.77 -35.70
N ALA A 47 -3.51 2.27 -36.28
CA ALA A 47 -4.77 3.00 -36.29
C ALA A 47 -5.29 3.30 -34.88
N MET A 48 -5.12 2.38 -33.93
CA MET A 48 -5.52 2.61 -32.54
C MET A 48 -4.66 3.68 -31.87
N LEU A 49 -3.34 3.63 -32.06
CA LEU A 49 -2.41 4.63 -31.52
C LEU A 49 -2.61 6.02 -32.13
N GLU A 50 -2.89 6.11 -33.42
CA GLU A 50 -3.12 7.39 -34.11
C GLU A 50 -4.44 8.07 -33.71
N ASN A 51 -5.47 7.26 -33.41
CA ASN A 51 -6.80 7.76 -33.05
C ASN A 51 -6.95 8.08 -31.55
N TYR A 52 -6.27 7.33 -30.68
CA TYR A 52 -6.49 7.39 -29.24
C TYR A 52 -5.22 7.62 -28.42
N GLY A 53 -4.03 7.61 -29.05
CA GLY A 53 -2.78 8.00 -28.42
C GLY A 53 -2.60 9.51 -28.39
N ALA A 54 -1.83 9.99 -27.42
CA ALA A 54 -1.51 11.40 -27.29
C ALA A 54 -0.35 11.75 -28.22
N ILE A 55 -0.67 12.30 -29.40
CA ILE A 55 0.33 12.75 -30.36
C ILE A 55 0.86 14.13 -29.91
N PRO A 56 2.16 14.28 -29.61
CA PRO A 56 2.71 15.50 -29.03
C PRO A 56 2.31 16.80 -29.71
N TYR A 57 2.35 16.88 -31.05
CA TYR A 57 1.91 18.08 -31.76
C TYR A 57 0.45 18.43 -31.51
N LYS A 58 -0.45 17.42 -31.57
CA LYS A 58 -1.88 17.62 -31.30
C LYS A 58 -2.14 18.03 -29.85
N VAL A 59 -1.39 17.46 -28.91
CA VAL A 59 -1.48 17.82 -27.49
C VAL A 59 -1.12 19.29 -27.28
N LEU A 60 -0.04 19.77 -27.91
CA LEU A 60 0.36 21.18 -27.84
C LEU A 60 -0.64 22.11 -28.55
N ASP A 61 -1.36 21.63 -29.56
CA ASP A 61 -2.46 22.33 -30.22
C ASP A 61 -3.79 22.26 -29.44
N GLY A 62 -3.82 21.59 -28.28
CA GLY A 62 -4.97 21.58 -27.37
C GLY A 62 -5.89 20.36 -27.48
N ASP A 63 -5.45 19.25 -28.09
CA ASP A 63 -6.19 17.99 -28.14
C ASP A 63 -6.22 17.26 -26.78
N ILE A 64 -7.01 17.79 -25.86
CA ILE A 64 -7.25 17.18 -24.54
C ILE A 64 -7.95 15.81 -24.62
N PRO A 65 -8.88 15.55 -25.55
CA PRO A 65 -9.48 14.21 -25.68
C PRO A 65 -8.47 13.08 -25.92
N SER A 66 -7.46 13.28 -26.78
CA SER A 66 -6.41 12.27 -26.99
C SER A 66 -5.52 12.08 -25.76
N VAL A 67 -5.30 13.12 -24.96
CA VAL A 67 -4.63 13.00 -23.65
C VAL A 67 -5.42 12.09 -22.72
N ILE A 68 -6.74 12.29 -22.59
CA ILE A 68 -7.55 11.48 -21.68
C ILE A 68 -7.62 10.03 -22.15
N THR A 69 -7.84 9.78 -23.44
CA THR A 69 -7.93 8.41 -23.98
C THR A 69 -6.59 7.68 -23.89
N SER A 70 -5.47 8.35 -24.16
CA SER A 70 -4.14 7.74 -24.10
C SER A 70 -3.73 7.28 -22.71
N MET A 71 -4.27 7.92 -21.65
CA MET A 71 -4.05 7.49 -20.26
C MET A 71 -4.53 6.06 -19.98
N PHE A 72 -5.38 5.48 -20.82
CA PHE A 72 -5.93 4.14 -20.61
C PHE A 72 -5.40 3.07 -21.57
N LEU A 73 -4.65 3.46 -22.60
CA LEU A 73 -4.02 2.54 -23.55
C LEU A 73 -2.68 2.01 -23.03
N HIS A 74 -2.34 0.78 -23.38
CA HIS A 74 -1.09 0.15 -22.97
C HIS A 74 -0.43 -0.64 -24.10
N GLY A 75 0.83 -0.34 -24.37
CA GLY A 75 1.64 -1.01 -25.41
C GLY A 75 2.06 -2.45 -25.08
N GLY A 76 1.41 -3.11 -24.12
CA GLY A 76 1.67 -4.52 -23.79
C GLY A 76 1.36 -4.89 -22.34
N LEU A 77 1.37 -6.20 -22.07
CA LEU A 77 0.96 -6.76 -20.77
C LEU A 77 1.86 -6.30 -19.61
N ALA A 78 3.18 -6.26 -19.82
CA ALA A 78 4.11 -5.79 -18.79
C ALA A 78 3.90 -4.32 -18.45
N HIS A 79 3.57 -3.49 -19.45
CA HIS A 79 3.26 -2.08 -19.26
C HIS A 79 1.99 -1.90 -18.42
N LEU A 80 0.92 -2.64 -18.73
CA LEU A 80 -0.31 -2.64 -17.93
C LEU A 80 -0.05 -3.09 -16.49
N ILE A 81 0.57 -4.25 -16.29
CA ILE A 81 0.80 -4.81 -14.95
C ILE A 81 1.63 -3.84 -14.11
N GLY A 82 2.68 -3.24 -14.68
CA GLY A 82 3.49 -2.24 -13.99
C GLY A 82 2.66 -1.05 -13.51
N ASN A 83 1.84 -0.47 -14.40
CA ASN A 83 0.98 0.66 -14.04
C ASN A 83 -0.04 0.28 -12.97
N MET A 84 -0.72 -0.85 -13.14
CA MET A 84 -1.77 -1.27 -12.20
C MET A 84 -1.19 -1.62 -10.82
N LEU A 85 0.02 -2.18 -10.75
CA LEU A 85 0.71 -2.42 -9.48
C LEU A 85 0.95 -1.12 -8.72
N PHE A 86 1.54 -0.11 -9.36
CA PHE A 86 1.81 1.17 -8.71
C PHE A 86 0.52 1.91 -8.36
N LEU A 87 -0.49 1.90 -9.24
CA LEU A 87 -1.78 2.51 -8.96
C LEU A 87 -2.50 1.82 -7.79
N PHE A 88 -2.42 0.48 -7.73
CA PHE A 88 -3.00 -0.30 -6.63
C PHE A 88 -2.34 -0.01 -5.28
N ILE A 89 -1.00 0.09 -5.25
CA ILE A 89 -0.24 0.31 -4.01
C ILE A 89 -0.35 1.76 -3.52
N PHE A 90 -0.30 2.76 -4.40
CA PHE A 90 -0.19 4.15 -3.97
C PHE A 90 -1.49 4.95 -4.14
N GLY A 91 -2.36 4.54 -5.06
CA GLY A 91 -3.55 5.30 -5.45
C GLY A 91 -4.64 5.33 -4.39
N ASP A 92 -4.79 4.27 -3.62
CA ASP A 92 -5.82 4.18 -2.59
C ASP A 92 -5.58 5.12 -1.41
N ASN A 93 -4.34 5.31 -0.95
CA ASN A 93 -4.02 6.28 0.10
C ASN A 93 -4.24 7.73 -0.38
N ILE A 94 -4.04 8.00 -1.67
CA ILE A 94 -4.34 9.31 -2.25
C ILE A 94 -5.85 9.51 -2.35
N GLU A 95 -6.62 8.51 -2.78
CA GLU A 95 -8.09 8.58 -2.74
C GLU A 95 -8.61 8.79 -1.32
N ASP A 96 -8.07 8.06 -0.34
CA ASP A 96 -8.41 8.19 1.08
C ASP A 96 -8.13 9.61 1.61
N LYS A 97 -7.07 10.25 1.09
CA LYS A 97 -6.66 11.59 1.52
C LYS A 97 -7.49 12.72 0.89
N PHE A 98 -7.75 12.63 -0.42
CA PHE A 98 -8.43 13.69 -1.17
C PHE A 98 -9.95 13.48 -1.27
N GLY A 99 -10.42 12.26 -1.04
CA GLY A 99 -11.77 11.83 -1.36
C GLY A 99 -11.96 11.53 -2.85
N ARG A 100 -12.98 10.75 -3.15
CA ARG A 100 -13.27 10.13 -4.46
C ARG A 100 -13.22 11.10 -5.65
N ILE A 101 -14.05 12.15 -5.61
CA ILE A 101 -14.24 13.06 -6.74
C ILE A 101 -12.98 13.90 -6.99
N LYS A 102 -12.38 14.44 -5.91
CA LYS A 102 -11.16 15.23 -6.02
C LYS A 102 -10.00 14.38 -6.52
N TYR A 103 -9.87 13.14 -6.03
CA TYR A 103 -8.87 12.19 -6.51
C TYR A 103 -8.98 11.93 -8.01
N LEU A 104 -10.20 11.71 -8.54
CA LEU A 104 -10.39 11.53 -9.98
C LEU A 104 -9.94 12.76 -10.78
N LEU A 105 -10.35 13.96 -10.35
CA LEU A 105 -10.01 15.20 -11.04
C LEU A 105 -8.50 15.50 -11.01
N ILE A 106 -7.84 15.31 -9.87
CA ILE A 106 -6.38 15.51 -9.78
C ILE A 106 -5.61 14.43 -10.55
N TYR A 107 -6.12 13.18 -10.59
CA TYR A 107 -5.51 12.11 -11.39
C TYR A 107 -5.51 12.46 -12.88
N ILE A 108 -6.65 12.92 -13.41
CA ILE A 108 -6.76 13.44 -14.78
C ILE A 108 -5.84 14.66 -14.98
N GLY A 109 -5.82 15.59 -14.02
CA GLY A 109 -4.95 16.77 -14.06
C GLY A 109 -3.46 16.42 -14.12
N TRP A 110 -3.01 15.40 -13.37
CA TRP A 110 -1.63 14.90 -13.45
C TRP A 110 -1.32 14.23 -14.77
N GLY A 111 -2.29 13.51 -15.36
CA GLY A 111 -2.17 12.98 -16.71
C GLY A 111 -1.98 14.06 -17.76
N ILE A 112 -2.75 15.16 -17.67
CA ILE A 112 -2.61 16.32 -18.55
C ILE A 112 -1.25 16.98 -18.38
N ALA A 113 -0.81 17.23 -17.13
CA ALA A 113 0.50 17.80 -16.87
C ALA A 113 1.65 16.92 -17.40
N ALA A 114 1.52 15.60 -17.27
CA ALA A 114 2.47 14.63 -17.81
C ALA A 114 2.51 14.66 -19.34
N ALA A 115 1.34 14.66 -20.00
CA ALA A 115 1.24 14.71 -21.46
C ALA A 115 1.84 16.01 -22.02
N LEU A 116 1.56 17.16 -21.40
CA LEU A 116 2.16 18.44 -21.79
C LEU A 116 3.68 18.44 -21.63
N ALA A 117 4.19 17.99 -20.48
CA ALA A 117 5.63 17.92 -20.24
C ALA A 117 6.34 16.99 -21.25
N HIS A 118 5.75 15.83 -21.53
CA HIS A 118 6.26 14.93 -22.55
C HIS A 118 6.22 15.55 -23.94
N SER A 119 5.12 16.21 -24.30
CA SER A 119 4.94 16.76 -25.64
C SER A 119 5.93 17.87 -25.95
N ILE A 120 6.22 18.75 -24.98
CA ILE A 120 7.25 19.80 -25.09
C ILE A 120 8.61 19.18 -25.41
N VAL A 121 9.00 18.14 -24.65
CA VAL A 121 10.30 17.47 -24.85
C VAL A 121 10.33 16.71 -26.17
N ALA A 122 9.30 15.91 -26.46
CA ALA A 122 9.21 15.08 -27.66
C ALA A 122 9.30 15.92 -28.94
N VAL A 123 8.57 17.03 -29.01
CA VAL A 123 8.64 17.95 -30.15
C VAL A 123 10.04 18.57 -30.28
N SER A 124 10.66 18.98 -29.16
CA SER A 124 11.99 19.60 -29.19
C SER A 124 13.11 18.69 -29.69
N VAL A 125 12.92 17.37 -29.60
CA VAL A 125 13.88 16.34 -30.06
C VAL A 125 13.46 15.64 -31.35
N GLY A 126 12.42 16.12 -32.03
CA GLY A 126 11.95 15.59 -33.32
C GLY A 126 11.02 14.37 -33.24
N GLY A 127 10.59 13.96 -32.05
CA GLY A 127 9.64 12.86 -31.81
C GLY A 127 8.17 13.29 -31.76
N GLY A 128 7.82 14.46 -32.30
CA GLY A 128 6.51 15.08 -32.12
C GLY A 128 5.30 14.34 -32.73
N GLU A 129 5.56 13.40 -33.63
CA GLU A 129 4.53 12.59 -34.30
C GLU A 129 4.30 11.23 -33.63
N ILE A 130 5.17 10.81 -32.71
CA ILE A 130 5.11 9.50 -32.08
C ILE A 130 4.05 9.53 -30.98
N PRO A 131 2.95 8.75 -31.08
CA PRO A 131 1.91 8.76 -30.06
C PRO A 131 2.42 8.21 -28.72
N ALA A 132 2.15 8.94 -27.64
CA ALA A 132 2.39 8.46 -26.28
C ALA A 132 1.12 7.83 -25.70
N ILE A 133 1.28 6.74 -24.95
CA ILE A 133 0.20 6.02 -24.27
C ILE A 133 0.62 5.56 -22.89
N GLY A 134 -0.35 5.36 -22.00
CA GLY A 134 -0.16 4.77 -20.68
C GLY A 134 -0.61 5.66 -19.53
N ALA A 135 -1.11 5.00 -18.48
CA ALA A 135 -1.51 5.64 -17.23
C ALA A 135 -0.32 6.19 -16.41
N SER A 136 0.91 5.86 -16.80
CA SER A 136 2.13 6.03 -16.00
C SER A 136 2.43 7.49 -15.66
N GLY A 137 2.08 8.45 -16.52
CA GLY A 137 2.21 9.88 -16.24
C GLY A 137 1.34 10.34 -15.06
N ALA A 138 0.06 9.97 -15.06
CA ALA A 138 -0.85 10.27 -13.95
C ALA A 138 -0.47 9.51 -12.66
N ILE A 139 -0.03 8.26 -12.79
CA ILE A 139 0.48 7.46 -11.66
C ILE A 139 1.75 8.09 -11.08
N SER A 140 2.61 8.68 -11.91
CA SER A 140 3.76 9.45 -11.43
C SER A 140 3.31 10.63 -10.55
N GLY A 141 2.20 11.28 -10.88
CA GLY A 141 1.55 12.27 -10.02
C GLY A 141 1.07 11.70 -8.69
N VAL A 142 0.48 10.50 -8.68
CA VAL A 142 0.12 9.76 -7.46
C VAL A 142 1.36 9.58 -6.57
N LEU A 143 2.47 9.09 -7.15
CA LEU A 143 3.75 8.91 -6.45
C LEU A 143 4.32 10.23 -5.89
N GLY A 144 4.26 11.30 -6.67
CA GLY A 144 4.72 12.63 -6.26
C GLY A 144 3.91 13.18 -5.08
N ALA A 145 2.59 13.08 -5.13
CA ALA A 145 1.72 13.46 -4.02
C ALA A 145 1.95 12.56 -2.79
N TYR A 146 2.10 11.26 -3.01
CA TYR A 146 2.36 10.27 -1.96
C TYR A 146 3.64 10.56 -1.19
N LEU A 147 4.73 10.91 -1.89
CA LEU A 147 6.01 11.29 -1.28
C LEU A 147 5.84 12.42 -0.26
N VAL A 148 5.04 13.44 -0.60
CA VAL A 148 4.86 14.63 0.26
C VAL A 148 3.93 14.34 1.45
N LEU A 149 2.89 13.55 1.22
CA LEU A 149 1.81 13.29 2.17
C LEU A 149 2.14 12.15 3.14
N PHE A 150 2.85 11.12 2.68
CA PHE A 150 3.16 9.90 3.42
C PHE A 150 4.67 9.55 3.40
N PRO A 151 5.59 10.49 3.68
CA PRO A 151 7.04 10.24 3.53
C PRO A 151 7.58 9.11 4.41
N LYS A 152 6.90 8.81 5.52
CA LYS A 152 7.32 7.79 6.50
C LYS A 152 6.65 6.43 6.31
N ALA A 153 5.66 6.32 5.42
CA ALA A 153 5.02 5.04 5.11
C ALA A 153 6.06 4.08 4.55
N LYS A 154 6.05 2.84 5.00
CA LYS A 154 7.01 1.82 4.58
C LYS A 154 6.40 0.99 3.47
N ILE A 155 7.10 0.96 2.35
CA ILE A 155 6.75 0.17 1.18
C ILE A 155 7.45 -1.18 1.32
N PHE A 156 6.66 -2.24 1.47
CA PHE A 156 7.16 -3.59 1.48
C PHE A 156 7.59 -3.98 0.07
N THR A 157 8.88 -4.22 -0.10
CA THR A 157 9.53 -4.30 -1.42
C THR A 157 10.34 -5.58 -1.51
N ILE A 158 10.16 -6.33 -2.60
CA ILE A 158 11.08 -7.38 -3.02
C ILE A 158 12.30 -6.73 -3.67
N VAL A 159 13.47 -7.04 -3.14
CA VAL A 159 14.76 -6.66 -3.73
C VAL A 159 15.40 -7.94 -4.24
N ALA A 160 15.41 -8.08 -5.56
CA ALA A 160 16.17 -9.10 -6.26
C ALA A 160 17.52 -8.47 -6.66
N ALA A 161 18.54 -8.70 -5.83
CA ALA A 161 19.94 -8.38 -6.12
C ALA A 161 20.71 -9.72 -6.23
N PHE A 162 21.82 -9.88 -5.50
CA PHE A 162 22.55 -11.16 -5.42
C PHE A 162 21.72 -12.30 -4.78
N PHE A 163 20.68 -11.96 -4.01
CA PHE A 163 19.67 -12.88 -3.49
C PHE A 163 18.30 -12.18 -3.49
N ILE A 164 17.21 -12.96 -3.47
CA ILE A 164 15.84 -12.44 -3.36
C ILE A 164 15.53 -12.24 -1.87
N THR A 165 15.27 -11.01 -1.45
CA THR A 165 14.86 -10.68 -0.08
C THR A 165 13.72 -9.67 -0.08
N THR A 166 13.04 -9.55 1.06
CA THR A 166 12.00 -8.55 1.29
C THR A 166 12.45 -7.53 2.31
N VAL A 167 12.29 -6.25 1.99
CA VAL A 167 12.68 -5.13 2.84
C VAL A 167 11.55 -4.11 2.92
N ARG A 168 11.48 -3.41 4.05
CA ARG A 168 10.53 -2.30 4.26
C ARG A 168 11.27 -0.99 4.08
N ILE A 169 10.95 -0.26 3.02
CA ILE A 169 11.67 0.95 2.65
C ILE A 169 10.73 2.14 2.82
N PRO A 170 11.11 3.19 3.56
CA PRO A 170 10.24 4.35 3.70
C PRO A 170 10.06 5.04 2.34
N ALA A 171 8.87 5.59 2.09
CA ALA A 171 8.52 6.24 0.83
C ALA A 171 9.48 7.37 0.46
N ILE A 172 9.99 8.11 1.46
CA ILE A 172 11.02 9.14 1.28
C ILE A 172 12.35 8.62 0.70
N ALA A 173 12.61 7.32 0.75
CA ALA A 173 13.78 6.71 0.12
C ALA A 173 13.39 6.02 -1.20
N PHE A 174 12.33 5.21 -1.18
CA PHE A 174 11.90 4.42 -2.34
C PHE A 174 11.50 5.29 -3.54
N ILE A 175 10.66 6.31 -3.31
CA ILE A 175 10.07 7.10 -4.39
C ILE A 175 11.13 8.02 -5.04
N PRO A 176 11.98 8.74 -4.30
CA PRO A 176 13.08 9.50 -4.91
C PRO A 176 14.07 8.61 -5.66
N PHE A 177 14.38 7.41 -5.15
CA PHE A 177 15.21 6.46 -5.89
C PHE A 177 14.58 6.11 -7.25
N TRP A 178 13.28 5.74 -7.26
CA TRP A 178 12.56 5.46 -8.50
C TRP A 178 12.56 6.67 -9.44
N PHE A 179 12.29 7.87 -8.94
CA PHE A 179 12.25 9.10 -9.74
C PHE A 179 13.62 9.44 -10.35
N ILE A 180 14.70 9.35 -9.57
CA ILE A 180 16.07 9.56 -10.06
C ILE A 180 16.40 8.56 -11.19
N MET A 181 15.98 7.30 -11.04
CA MET A 181 16.13 6.31 -12.11
C MET A 181 15.36 6.71 -13.37
N GLN A 182 14.14 7.26 -13.27
CA GLN A 182 13.40 7.76 -14.43
C GLN A 182 14.17 8.89 -15.15
N VAL A 183 14.77 9.81 -14.39
CA VAL A 183 15.55 10.91 -14.96
C VAL A 183 16.81 10.37 -15.67
N ILE A 184 17.58 9.52 -15.01
CA ILE A 184 18.80 8.92 -15.58
C ILE A 184 18.48 8.14 -16.85
N LEU A 185 17.46 7.27 -16.80
CA LEU A 185 17.06 6.48 -17.96
C LEU A 185 16.52 7.36 -19.09
N GLY A 186 15.85 8.47 -18.79
CA GLY A 186 15.44 9.45 -19.81
C GLY A 186 16.60 10.08 -20.59
N PHE A 187 17.80 10.14 -20.02
CA PHE A 187 18.99 10.59 -20.75
C PHE A 187 19.69 9.46 -21.52
N ILE A 188 19.66 8.22 -21.00
CA ILE A 188 20.37 7.07 -21.58
C ILE A 188 19.57 6.41 -22.69
N ASP A 189 18.25 6.30 -22.52
CA ASP A 189 17.35 5.49 -23.32
C ASP A 189 16.39 6.38 -24.15
N GLN A 190 16.97 7.28 -24.95
CA GLN A 190 16.17 8.25 -25.74
C GLN A 190 15.42 7.62 -26.93
N ALA A 191 15.88 6.47 -27.40
CA ALA A 191 15.18 5.67 -28.40
C ALA A 191 14.27 4.60 -27.75
N GLY A 192 14.24 4.55 -26.42
CA GLY A 192 13.40 3.62 -25.67
C GLY A 192 11.92 3.97 -25.78
N GLY A 193 11.06 2.96 -25.78
CA GLY A 193 9.61 3.12 -25.84
C GLY A 193 8.96 3.69 -24.57
N VAL A 194 9.71 4.40 -23.73
CA VAL A 194 9.24 4.92 -22.43
C VAL A 194 9.24 6.44 -22.43
N ALA A 195 8.09 7.04 -22.15
CA ALA A 195 7.91 8.49 -22.06
C ALA A 195 8.43 9.07 -20.73
N TYR A 196 9.74 9.04 -20.49
CA TYR A 196 10.34 9.50 -19.22
C TYR A 196 9.97 10.95 -18.85
N ALA A 197 9.84 11.84 -19.84
CA ALA A 197 9.39 13.22 -19.61
C ALA A 197 7.95 13.30 -19.07
N ALA A 198 7.08 12.36 -19.43
CA ALA A 198 5.74 12.25 -18.85
C ALA A 198 5.81 11.89 -17.36
N HIS A 199 6.67 10.93 -17.00
CA HIS A 199 6.88 10.55 -15.59
C HIS A 199 7.38 11.74 -14.77
N ILE A 200 8.34 12.50 -15.32
CA ILE A 200 8.90 13.67 -14.64
C ILE A 200 7.82 14.75 -14.45
N GLY A 201 7.10 15.12 -15.50
CA GLY A 201 6.06 16.13 -15.46
C GLY A 201 4.92 15.78 -14.50
N GLY A 202 4.40 14.56 -14.61
CA GLY A 202 3.36 14.05 -13.71
C GLY A 202 3.82 14.04 -12.25
N PHE A 203 5.02 13.54 -11.99
CA PHE A 203 5.60 13.50 -10.64
C PHE A 203 5.72 14.89 -10.00
N LEU A 204 6.27 15.86 -10.73
CA LEU A 204 6.43 17.23 -10.23
C LEU A 204 5.07 17.89 -9.97
N ALA A 205 4.08 17.66 -10.83
CA ALA A 205 2.70 18.12 -10.60
C ALA A 205 2.08 17.48 -9.34
N GLY A 206 2.34 16.19 -9.11
CA GLY A 206 1.97 15.47 -7.90
C GLY A 206 2.60 16.05 -6.63
N VAL A 207 3.93 16.27 -6.65
CA VAL A 207 4.67 16.89 -5.53
C VAL A 207 4.10 18.27 -5.21
N LEU A 208 3.86 19.10 -6.23
CA LEU A 208 3.27 20.42 -6.08
C LEU A 208 1.87 20.32 -5.44
N THR A 209 1.03 19.41 -5.94
CA THR A 209 -0.32 19.18 -5.41
C THR A 209 -0.28 18.76 -3.94
N GLY A 210 0.58 17.79 -3.59
CA GLY A 210 0.79 17.33 -2.22
C GLY A 210 1.31 18.45 -1.31
N TYR A 211 2.22 19.29 -1.80
CA TYR A 211 2.76 20.42 -1.06
C TYR A 211 1.70 21.49 -0.80
N VAL A 212 0.93 21.89 -1.82
CA VAL A 212 -0.16 22.86 -1.70
C VAL A 212 -1.22 22.33 -0.73
N PHE A 213 -1.63 21.07 -0.87
CA PHE A 213 -2.60 20.46 0.03
C PHE A 213 -2.12 20.48 1.49
N LYS A 214 -0.87 20.06 1.74
CA LYS A 214 -0.28 19.99 3.08
C LYS A 214 -0.11 21.36 3.74
N ASN A 215 0.27 22.38 2.99
CA ASN A 215 0.67 23.68 3.55
C ASN A 215 -0.41 24.76 3.44
N VAL A 216 -1.31 24.67 2.47
CA VAL A 216 -2.35 25.69 2.23
C VAL A 216 -3.71 25.21 2.73
N ILE A 217 -4.09 23.98 2.40
CA ILE A 217 -5.44 23.45 2.72
C ILE A 217 -5.50 22.92 4.16
N ASN A 218 -4.47 22.19 4.61
CA ASN A 218 -4.42 21.66 5.97
C ASN A 218 -4.11 22.70 7.07
N ARG A 219 -3.73 23.94 6.72
CA ARG A 219 -3.64 25.04 7.70
C ARG A 219 -5.02 25.54 8.18
N TYR A 220 -6.11 25.19 7.50
CA TYR A 220 -7.48 25.56 7.85
C TYR A 220 -8.30 24.43 8.52
N GLY A 221 -7.64 23.47 9.18
CA GLY A 221 -8.31 22.66 10.21
C GLY A 221 -8.79 21.25 9.84
N MET A 222 -8.43 20.70 8.68
CA MET A 222 -8.53 19.25 8.48
C MET A 222 -7.20 18.59 8.88
N VAL A 223 -7.01 18.48 10.19
CA VAL A 223 -6.04 17.57 10.78
C VAL A 223 -6.43 16.17 10.29
N THR A 224 -5.77 15.62 9.27
CA THR A 224 -5.62 14.16 9.28
C THR A 224 -4.97 13.87 10.61
N PRO A 225 -5.58 13.05 11.48
CA PRO A 225 -4.93 12.64 12.69
C PRO A 225 -3.75 11.77 12.26
N GLN A 226 -2.61 12.41 12.06
CA GLN A 226 -1.39 11.80 12.56
C GLN A 226 -1.67 11.73 14.04
N VAL A 227 -1.88 10.53 14.59
CA VAL A 227 -1.90 10.32 16.03
C VAL A 227 -0.52 10.76 16.51
N ARG A 228 -0.40 12.06 16.78
CA ARG A 228 0.77 12.69 17.33
C ARG A 228 0.51 12.65 18.82
N TYR A 229 0.95 11.56 19.45
CA TYR A 229 0.99 11.52 20.90
C TYR A 229 1.67 12.80 21.39
N PRO A 230 0.98 13.61 22.23
CA PRO A 230 1.59 14.77 22.84
C PRO A 230 2.90 14.35 23.51
N ARG A 231 3.98 15.09 23.27
CA ARG A 231 5.29 14.78 23.87
C ARG A 231 5.22 14.85 25.41
N THR A 232 4.23 15.55 25.94
CA THR A 232 3.89 15.70 27.36
C THR A 232 3.09 14.52 27.94
N ASP A 233 2.40 13.71 27.14
CA ASP A 233 1.72 12.51 27.64
C ASP A 233 2.69 11.34 27.85
N ARG A 234 3.90 11.39 27.25
CA ARG A 234 4.90 10.33 27.43
C ARG A 234 5.37 10.13 28.88
N GLN A 235 5.20 11.14 29.74
CA GLN A 235 5.52 11.04 31.17
C GLN A 235 4.35 10.52 32.01
N ASN A 236 3.11 10.59 31.51
CA ASN A 236 1.91 10.09 32.20
C ASN A 236 1.40 8.74 31.65
N VAL A 237 1.95 8.26 30.52
CA VAL A 237 1.63 6.94 29.93
C VAL A 237 2.06 5.76 30.83
N THR A 238 2.83 5.98 31.89
CA THR A 238 3.13 4.93 32.87
C THR A 238 1.90 4.46 33.66
N ASN A 239 0.78 5.19 33.62
CA ASN A 239 -0.44 4.88 34.38
C ASN A 239 -1.73 4.86 33.55
N MET A 240 -1.67 4.75 32.22
CA MET A 240 -2.84 4.29 31.48
C MET A 240 -2.98 2.78 31.73
N GLN A 241 -3.97 2.38 32.53
CA GLN A 241 -4.48 1.02 32.47
C GLN A 241 -4.90 0.79 31.02
N ASP A 242 -4.21 -0.13 30.35
CA ASP A 242 -4.55 -0.57 29.00
C ASP A 242 -6.01 -1.03 29.02
N ILE A 243 -6.91 -0.17 28.55
CA ILE A 243 -8.27 -0.56 28.16
C ILE A 243 -8.16 -1.17 26.77
N THR A 244 -7.31 -2.18 26.63
CA THR A 244 -7.56 -3.25 25.70
C THR A 244 -8.76 -3.98 26.28
N THR A 245 -9.92 -3.81 25.66
CA THR A 245 -11.02 -4.76 25.79
C THR A 245 -10.50 -6.10 25.27
N HIS A 246 -9.74 -6.80 26.11
CA HIS A 246 -9.32 -8.16 25.83
C HIS A 246 -10.61 -8.97 25.75
N ALA A 247 -10.84 -9.61 24.61
CA ALA A 247 -11.84 -10.67 24.55
C ALA A 247 -11.57 -11.61 25.73
N GLN A 248 -12.63 -11.93 26.48
CA GLN A 248 -12.49 -12.84 27.62
C GLN A 248 -11.87 -14.15 27.11
N PRO A 249 -10.86 -14.70 27.80
CA PRO A 249 -10.22 -15.93 27.39
C PRO A 249 -11.24 -17.06 27.31
N GLU A 250 -11.20 -17.83 26.24
CA GLU A 250 -12.09 -18.97 26.02
C GLU A 250 -11.41 -20.25 26.49
N VAL A 251 -12.18 -21.14 27.15
CA VAL A 251 -11.70 -22.44 27.61
C VAL A 251 -12.43 -23.53 26.85
N ILE A 252 -11.69 -24.32 26.09
CA ILE A 252 -12.20 -25.48 25.36
C ILE A 252 -11.87 -26.73 26.17
N LYS A 253 -12.90 -27.52 26.50
CA LYS A 253 -12.76 -28.81 27.19
C LYS A 253 -12.70 -29.95 26.17
N GLY A 254 -11.58 -30.65 26.14
CA GLY A 254 -11.43 -31.93 25.44
C GLY A 254 -11.66 -33.12 26.37
N SER A 255 -11.50 -34.34 25.85
CA SER A 255 -11.72 -35.57 26.63
C SER A 255 -10.76 -35.69 27.81
N ASN A 256 -9.48 -35.35 27.63
CA ASN A 256 -8.41 -35.48 28.63
C ASN A 256 -7.56 -34.19 28.77
N PHE A 257 -8.00 -33.07 28.20
CA PHE A 257 -7.25 -31.81 28.22
C PHE A 257 -8.18 -30.61 28.25
N TYR A 258 -7.65 -29.47 28.67
CA TYR A 258 -8.26 -28.16 28.48
C TYR A 258 -7.34 -27.30 27.61
N GLU A 259 -7.92 -26.50 26.72
CA GLU A 259 -7.20 -25.56 25.89
C GLU A 259 -7.74 -24.15 26.14
N ILE A 260 -6.87 -23.28 26.64
CA ILE A 260 -7.17 -21.87 26.89
C ILE A 260 -6.73 -21.06 25.68
N ILE A 261 -7.62 -20.23 25.16
CA ILE A 261 -7.36 -19.33 24.03
C ILE A 261 -7.51 -17.89 24.53
N ALA A 262 -6.49 -17.06 24.32
CA ALA A 262 -6.53 -15.66 24.66
C ALA A 262 -5.90 -14.78 23.58
N GLU A 263 -6.42 -13.57 23.43
CA GLU A 263 -5.86 -12.56 22.52
C GLU A 263 -4.75 -11.76 23.22
N MET A 264 -3.54 -11.88 22.70
CA MET A 264 -2.34 -11.18 23.15
C MET A 264 -1.59 -10.52 21.98
N PRO A 265 -2.19 -9.53 21.29
CA PRO A 265 -1.58 -8.90 20.13
C PRO A 265 -0.27 -8.17 20.46
N GLY A 266 0.68 -8.23 19.54
CA GLY A 266 1.90 -7.43 19.58
C GLY A 266 3.04 -7.97 20.45
N LEU A 267 2.98 -9.24 20.88
CA LEU A 267 4.17 -9.95 21.39
C LEU A 267 5.13 -10.25 20.25
N VAL A 268 6.44 -10.12 20.51
CA VAL A 268 7.48 -10.33 19.50
C VAL A 268 7.74 -11.82 19.32
N ASP A 269 7.75 -12.57 20.42
CA ASP A 269 8.01 -14.01 20.42
C ASP A 269 7.15 -14.77 21.46
N GLN A 270 6.93 -16.06 21.21
CA GLN A 270 6.26 -16.96 22.14
C GLN A 270 7.00 -17.09 23.48
N SER A 271 8.33 -16.96 23.50
CA SER A 271 9.16 -17.06 24.70
C SER A 271 8.83 -16.00 25.75
N GLU A 272 8.14 -14.93 25.36
CA GLU A 272 7.67 -13.90 26.30
C GLU A 272 6.50 -14.37 27.18
N ILE A 273 5.84 -15.48 26.82
CA ILE A 273 4.63 -15.97 27.47
C ILE A 273 4.97 -17.04 28.49
N GLN A 274 4.48 -16.86 29.71
CA GLN A 274 4.55 -17.83 30.78
C GLN A 274 3.14 -18.15 31.27
N ALA A 275 2.93 -19.37 31.72
CA ALA A 275 1.68 -19.79 32.30
C ALA A 275 1.96 -20.70 33.50
N ASN A 276 1.16 -20.54 34.56
CA ASN A 276 1.23 -21.35 35.77
C ASN A 276 -0.19 -21.73 36.20
N TYR A 277 -0.38 -23.00 36.55
CA TYR A 277 -1.63 -23.46 37.18
C TYR A 277 -1.53 -23.30 38.69
N ASP A 278 -2.55 -22.68 39.30
CA ASP A 278 -2.70 -22.60 40.75
C ASP A 278 -3.82 -23.56 41.20
N PRO A 279 -3.48 -24.65 41.92
CA PRO A 279 -4.45 -25.64 42.36
C PRO A 279 -5.44 -25.10 43.41
N ASN A 280 -5.05 -24.08 44.19
CA ASN A 280 -5.91 -23.54 45.25
C ASN A 280 -7.10 -22.76 44.67
N THR A 281 -6.83 -21.98 43.62
CA THR A 281 -7.83 -21.14 42.96
C THR A 281 -8.44 -21.82 41.72
N ARG A 282 -7.88 -22.97 41.31
CA ARG A 282 -8.24 -23.73 40.09
C ARG A 282 -8.19 -22.84 38.86
N SER A 283 -7.11 -22.06 38.76
CA SER A 283 -6.95 -21.09 37.68
C SER A 283 -5.58 -21.19 37.04
N VAL A 284 -5.53 -20.91 35.74
CA VAL A 284 -4.28 -20.76 35.01
C VAL A 284 -4.01 -19.27 34.88
N ARG A 285 -2.91 -18.83 35.51
CA ARG A 285 -2.39 -17.47 35.34
C ARG A 285 -1.44 -17.45 34.17
N ILE A 286 -1.71 -16.60 33.19
CA ILE A 286 -0.94 -16.41 31.97
C ILE A 286 -0.38 -15.00 32.01
N PHE A 287 0.94 -14.86 31.95
CA PHE A 287 1.59 -13.57 32.06
C PHE A 287 2.79 -13.44 31.13
N THR A 288 3.18 -12.20 30.82
CA THR A 288 4.28 -11.94 29.89
C THR A 288 5.48 -11.24 30.55
N SER A 289 6.68 -11.69 30.19
CA SER A 289 7.95 -11.13 30.70
C SER A 289 8.47 -9.96 29.86
N GLY A 290 8.04 -9.84 28.60
CA GLY A 290 8.53 -8.87 27.64
C GLY A 290 8.00 -7.44 27.81
N SER A 291 8.08 -6.70 26.70
CA SER A 291 7.78 -5.26 26.65
C SER A 291 6.29 -4.95 26.75
N ARG A 292 5.43 -5.86 26.28
CA ARG A 292 3.98 -5.82 26.53
C ARG A 292 3.65 -6.70 27.72
N LYS A 293 2.88 -6.14 28.66
CA LYS A 293 2.46 -6.83 29.88
C LYS A 293 1.03 -7.33 29.74
N TYR A 294 0.88 -8.64 29.83
CA TYR A 294 -0.40 -9.31 30.00
C TYR A 294 -0.35 -10.04 31.34
N ASP A 295 -1.47 -10.09 32.04
CA ASP A 295 -1.67 -10.88 33.25
C ASP A 295 -3.14 -11.30 33.29
N ILE A 296 -3.41 -12.49 32.78
CA ILE A 296 -4.74 -13.05 32.62
C ILE A 296 -4.87 -14.22 33.56
N ASN A 297 -5.91 -14.23 34.39
CA ASN A 297 -6.22 -15.37 35.23
C ASN A 297 -7.50 -16.05 34.76
N VAL A 298 -7.39 -17.32 34.34
CA VAL A 298 -8.49 -18.08 33.77
C VAL A 298 -8.89 -19.18 34.73
N ARG A 299 -10.07 -19.06 35.34
CA ARG A 299 -10.60 -20.08 36.25
C ARG A 299 -11.23 -21.21 35.45
N ILE A 300 -10.92 -22.45 35.80
CA ILE A 300 -11.50 -23.64 35.18
C ILE A 300 -12.29 -24.39 36.24
N SER A 301 -13.59 -24.13 36.26
CA SER A 301 -14.54 -24.58 37.29
C SER A 301 -14.59 -26.11 37.44
N ASP A 302 -14.38 -26.83 36.35
CA ASP A 302 -14.64 -28.26 36.22
C ASP A 302 -13.44 -29.15 36.60
N ILE A 303 -12.31 -28.55 36.95
CA ILE A 303 -11.11 -29.29 37.33
C ILE A 303 -11.27 -29.82 38.77
N GLN A 304 -11.20 -31.14 38.90
CA GLN A 304 -11.22 -31.85 40.19
C GLN A 304 -9.85 -32.42 40.57
N ASP A 305 -8.93 -32.51 39.61
CA ASP A 305 -7.62 -33.15 39.78
C ASP A 305 -6.54 -32.16 40.24
N GLU A 306 -5.69 -32.59 41.18
CA GLU A 306 -4.62 -31.76 41.73
C GLU A 306 -3.35 -31.76 40.84
N ASN A 307 -3.20 -32.74 39.94
CA ASN A 307 -2.00 -32.97 39.13
C ASN A 307 -2.16 -32.50 37.67
N ILE A 308 -2.28 -31.19 37.48
CA ILE A 308 -2.36 -30.58 36.15
C ILE A 308 -1.03 -30.03 35.72
N LYS A 309 -0.66 -30.30 34.46
CA LYS A 309 0.53 -29.77 33.83
C LYS A 309 0.18 -28.93 32.61
N ILE A 310 0.98 -27.90 32.37
CA ILE A 310 0.97 -27.17 31.11
C ILE A 310 1.80 -27.95 30.10
N ASP A 311 1.13 -28.52 29.10
CA ASP A 311 1.77 -29.35 28.08
C ASP A 311 2.43 -28.50 27.01
N GLN A 312 1.74 -27.43 26.61
CA GLN A 312 2.15 -26.64 25.47
C GLN A 312 1.61 -25.22 25.54
N ILE A 313 2.47 -24.27 25.16
CA ILE A 313 2.10 -22.89 24.83
C ILE A 313 2.36 -22.73 23.33
N LYS A 314 1.41 -22.15 22.59
CA LYS A 314 1.56 -21.75 21.18
C LYS A 314 1.16 -20.31 21.01
N TYR A 315 1.89 -19.55 20.20
CA TYR A 315 1.54 -18.18 19.84
C TYR A 315 1.59 -17.99 18.33
N LEU A 316 0.50 -17.49 17.74
CA LEU A 316 0.42 -17.21 16.31
C LEU A 316 -0.53 -16.03 16.06
N ASN A 317 -0.06 -15.03 15.31
CA ASN A 317 -0.85 -13.87 14.88
C ASN A 317 -1.61 -13.15 16.01
N GLY A 318 -1.01 -13.01 17.19
CA GLY A 318 -1.63 -12.33 18.32
C GLY A 318 -2.56 -13.21 19.18
N ILE A 319 -2.66 -14.51 18.90
CA ILE A 319 -3.46 -15.45 19.68
C ILE A 319 -2.51 -16.43 20.40
N VAL A 320 -2.71 -16.57 21.71
CA VAL A 320 -2.06 -17.60 22.52
C VAL A 320 -3.00 -18.77 22.73
N ARG A 321 -2.46 -20.00 22.62
CA ARG A 321 -3.14 -21.24 23.00
C ARG A 321 -2.32 -21.97 24.03
N ILE A 322 -2.93 -22.29 25.17
CA ILE A 322 -2.29 -23.02 26.26
C ILE A 322 -3.05 -24.30 26.49
N ARG A 323 -2.37 -25.43 26.26
CA ARG A 323 -2.91 -26.75 26.51
C ARG A 323 -2.45 -27.23 27.88
N ILE A 324 -3.41 -27.67 28.67
CA ILE A 324 -3.19 -28.31 29.95
C ILE A 324 -3.86 -29.68 29.95
N SER A 325 -3.24 -30.68 30.57
CA SER A 325 -3.82 -32.02 30.70
C SER A 325 -3.65 -32.54 32.12
N ASN A 326 -4.50 -33.51 32.46
CA ASN A 326 -4.36 -34.26 33.69
C ASN A 326 -3.29 -35.34 33.48
N GLN A 327 -2.30 -35.40 34.37
CA GLN A 327 -1.40 -36.54 34.44
C GLN A 327 -2.16 -37.66 35.15
N LEU A 328 -2.64 -38.66 34.40
CA LEU A 328 -3.06 -39.93 34.99
C LEU A 328 -1.84 -40.50 35.73
N SER A 329 -1.93 -40.60 37.06
CA SER A 329 -0.93 -41.22 37.94
C SER A 329 -0.73 -42.70 37.63
#